data_AF-A0A4R9FSS6-F1
#
_entry.id   AF-A0A4R9FSS6-F1
#
_cell.length_a   1.000
_cell.length_b   1.000
_cell.length_c   1.000
_cell.angle_alpha   90.00
_cell.angle_beta   90.00
_cell.angle_gamma   90.00
#
_symmetry.space_group_name_H-M   'P 1'
#
loop_
_entity.id
_entity.type
_entity.pdbx_description
1 polymer ?
#
loop_
_entity_poly.entity_id
_entity_poly.type
_entity_poly.pdbx_seq_one_letter_code
_entity_poly.pdbx_strand_id
1 'polypeptide(L)'
;MKSFRLVAVVTVIFLSFFDPLFASGGFGGGSVAGQALRGKEREKFNLGKAIYNGEVALDAKKEELVKTQKNRLEYLQGSLPNAEKGRVNLEDLAGKLSEEQISALEFFVSIRFNVKLEEKKE
;
A
#
# COMPACT_ATOMS: atom_id res chain seq x y z
N MET A 1 52.66 37.31 30.11
CA MET A 1 52.33 35.89 29.84
C MET A 1 50.82 35.76 30.00
N LYS A 2 50.08 35.50 28.90
CA LYS A 2 49.29 34.27 28.67
C LYS A 2 48.34 33.97 29.87
N SER A 3 47.02 33.87 29.75
CA SER A 3 46.23 33.44 28.59
C SER A 3 44.74 33.34 28.96
N PHE A 4 43.91 33.59 27.95
CA PHE A 4 42.68 32.86 27.59
C PHE A 4 41.44 32.88 28.49
N ARG A 5 40.41 33.50 27.90
CA ARG A 5 39.00 33.43 28.26
C ARG A 5 38.50 31.98 28.21
N LEU A 6 37.90 31.53 29.30
CA LEU A 6 37.23 30.24 29.45
C LEU A 6 35.90 30.30 28.67
N VAL A 7 35.92 29.82 27.43
CA VAL A 7 34.71 29.54 26.64
C VAL A 7 34.26 28.13 27.01
N ALA A 8 33.34 28.01 27.96
CA ALA A 8 32.63 26.77 28.20
C ALA A 8 31.48 26.67 27.19
N VAL A 9 31.78 26.05 26.05
CA VAL A 9 30.80 25.61 25.05
C VAL A 9 29.92 24.54 25.71
N VAL A 10 28.73 24.95 26.14
CA VAL A 10 27.65 24.05 26.53
C VAL A 10 26.50 24.31 25.56
N THR A 11 25.79 23.25 25.16
CA THR A 11 24.59 23.23 24.30
C THR A 11 24.91 23.50 22.82
N VAL A 12 24.75 22.58 21.85
CA VAL A 12 23.63 21.66 21.60
C VAL A 12 24.16 20.46 20.81
N ILE A 13 24.31 19.30 21.47
CA ILE A 13 24.38 17.99 20.83
C ILE A 13 22.92 17.54 20.69
N PHE A 14 22.22 17.91 19.63
CA PHE A 14 20.85 17.40 19.39
C PHE A 14 20.36 17.57 17.94
N LEU A 15 21.22 17.33 16.94
CA LEU A 15 20.77 17.20 15.55
C LEU A 15 21.54 16.07 14.86
N SER A 16 21.18 14.86 15.22
CA SER A 16 21.38 13.66 14.42
C SER A 16 20.04 12.92 14.45
N PHE A 17 19.73 12.14 13.42
CA PHE A 17 18.45 11.45 13.17
C PHE A 17 17.42 12.20 12.32
N PHE A 18 17.74 12.39 11.04
CA PHE A 18 16.75 12.14 9.97
C PHE A 18 17.48 11.58 8.75
N ASP A 19 17.73 10.28 8.76
CA ASP A 19 17.93 9.54 7.52
C ASP A 19 16.53 9.26 6.94
N PRO A 20 16.16 9.77 5.76
CA PRO A 20 15.05 9.22 5.02
C PRO A 20 15.47 7.85 4.48
N LEU A 21 15.25 6.81 5.27
CA LEU A 21 15.28 5.43 4.79
C LEU A 21 14.08 5.24 3.85
N PHE A 22 14.25 5.57 2.57
CA PHE A 22 13.43 5.00 1.51
C PHE A 22 13.73 3.50 1.45
N ALA A 23 13.07 2.73 2.30
CA ALA A 23 12.99 1.28 2.18
C ALA A 23 12.21 0.97 0.91
N SER A 24 12.89 0.89 -0.24
CA SER A 24 12.37 0.21 -1.42
C SER A 24 12.41 -1.29 -1.14
N GLY A 25 11.48 -1.75 -0.29
CA GLY A 25 11.23 -3.17 -0.08
C GLY A 25 10.82 -3.77 -1.42
N GLY A 26 11.78 -4.41 -2.09
CA GLY A 26 11.53 -5.12 -3.33
C GLY A 26 10.56 -6.26 -3.07
N PHE A 27 9.31 -6.09 -3.50
CA PHE A 27 8.31 -7.16 -3.44
C PHE A 27 8.75 -8.32 -4.33
N GLY A 28 9.16 -9.43 -3.71
CA GLY A 28 9.49 -10.69 -4.38
C GLY A 28 8.28 -11.25 -5.11
N GLY A 29 8.13 -10.89 -6.39
CA GLY A 29 7.01 -11.33 -7.21
C GLY A 29 7.20 -12.75 -7.71
N GLY A 30 6.49 -13.71 -7.10
CA GLY A 30 6.19 -14.99 -7.73
C GLY A 30 5.29 -14.76 -8.96
N SER A 31 5.62 -15.42 -10.08
CA SER A 31 4.91 -15.29 -11.34
C SER A 31 3.42 -15.65 -11.19
N VAL A 32 2.53 -14.82 -11.73
CA VAL A 32 1.14 -15.24 -11.97
C VAL A 32 1.11 -16.23 -13.14
N ALA A 33 0.31 -17.29 -13.02
CA ALA A 33 0.17 -18.27 -14.09
C ALA A 33 -0.38 -17.57 -15.35
N GLY A 34 0.45 -17.50 -16.41
CA GLY A 34 0.01 -17.12 -17.76
C GLY A 34 0.21 -15.67 -18.19
N GLN A 35 0.60 -14.72 -17.32
CA GLN A 35 0.77 -13.31 -17.70
C GLN A 35 2.10 -12.72 -17.21
N ALA A 36 2.98 -12.36 -18.16
CA ALA A 36 4.26 -11.75 -17.85
C ALA A 36 4.09 -10.24 -17.60
N LEU A 37 3.67 -9.87 -16.38
CA LEU A 37 3.61 -8.48 -15.95
C LEU A 37 5.01 -7.85 -15.91
N ARG A 38 5.16 -6.62 -16.41
CA ARG A 38 6.44 -5.92 -16.49
C ARG A 38 6.35 -4.51 -15.92
N GLY A 39 7.49 -4.00 -15.42
CA GLY A 39 7.62 -2.63 -14.92
C GLY A 39 6.50 -2.24 -13.94
N LYS A 40 5.82 -1.13 -14.22
CA LYS A 40 4.77 -0.55 -13.39
C LYS A 40 3.60 -1.49 -13.11
N GLU A 41 3.24 -2.36 -14.06
CA GLU A 41 2.15 -3.33 -13.84
C GLU A 41 2.53 -4.37 -12.80
N ARG A 42 3.80 -4.80 -12.79
CA ARG A 42 4.32 -5.72 -11.78
C ARG A 42 4.31 -5.07 -10.40
N GLU A 43 4.72 -3.80 -10.30
CA GLU A 43 4.69 -3.04 -9.05
C GLU A 43 3.26 -2.89 -8.52
N LYS A 44 2.32 -2.49 -9.38
CA LYS A 44 0.90 -2.39 -9.05
C LYS A 44 0.31 -3.73 -8.59
N PHE A 45 0.63 -4.81 -9.29
CA PHE A 45 0.20 -6.16 -8.91
C PHE A 45 0.73 -6.56 -7.53
N ASN A 46 2.02 -6.33 -7.29
CA ASN A 46 2.65 -6.67 -6.02
C ASN A 46 2.08 -5.85 -4.85
N LEU A 47 1.84 -4.55 -5.05
CA LEU A 47 1.17 -3.71 -4.06
C LEU A 47 -0.24 -4.23 -3.75
N GLY A 48 -1.03 -4.54 -4.78
CA GLY A 48 -2.36 -5.10 -4.62
C GLY A 48 -2.37 -6.42 -3.87
N LYS A 49 -1.42 -7.30 -4.18
CA LYS A 49 -1.21 -8.57 -3.46
C LYS A 49 -0.88 -8.34 -1.99
N ALA A 50 0.02 -7.39 -1.69
CA ALA A 50 0.41 -7.08 -0.32
C ALA A 50 -0.78 -6.52 0.49
N ILE A 51 -1.59 -5.63 -0.11
CA ILE A 51 -2.84 -5.14 0.50
C ILE A 51 -3.80 -6.31 0.78
N TYR A 52 -4.02 -7.16 -0.22
CA TYR A 52 -4.92 -8.31 -0.12
C TYR A 52 -4.53 -9.29 0.99
N ASN A 53 -3.22 -9.45 1.21
CA ASN A 53 -2.68 -10.33 2.25
C ASN A 53 -2.52 -9.64 3.62
N GLY A 54 -2.80 -8.34 3.73
CA GLY A 54 -2.55 -7.57 4.96
C GLY A 54 -1.05 -7.37 5.26
N GLU A 55 -0.20 -7.47 4.25
CA GLU A 55 1.27 -7.35 4.34
C GLU A 55 1.76 -5.89 4.25
N VAL A 56 0.85 -4.92 4.13
CA VAL A 56 1.18 -3.50 4.06
C VAL A 56 0.50 -2.72 5.19
N ALA A 57 1.23 -1.75 5.75
CA ALA A 57 0.65 -0.78 6.67
C ALA A 57 -0.29 0.16 5.90
N LEU A 58 -1.49 0.35 6.43
CA LEU A 58 -2.51 1.24 5.87
C LEU A 58 -2.65 2.50 6.72
N ASP A 59 -3.18 3.54 6.08
CA ASP A 59 -3.49 4.78 6.77
C ASP A 59 -4.57 4.58 7.85
N ALA A 60 -4.64 5.54 8.77
CA ALA A 60 -5.81 5.67 9.63
C ALA A 60 -7.08 5.84 8.78
N LYS A 61 -8.19 5.28 9.26
CA LYS A 61 -9.48 5.34 8.56
C LYS A 61 -9.93 6.81 8.39
N LYS A 62 -10.19 7.20 7.14
CA LYS A 62 -10.72 8.50 6.72
C LYS A 62 -12.20 8.35 6.36
N GLU A 63 -13.09 8.90 7.18
CA GLU A 63 -14.55 8.72 7.03
C GLU A 63 -15.07 9.25 5.68
N GLU A 64 -14.46 10.30 5.14
CA GLU A 64 -14.82 10.87 3.84
C GLU A 64 -14.59 9.91 2.66
N LEU A 65 -13.64 8.96 2.80
CA LEU A 65 -13.32 7.97 1.78
C LEU A 65 -14.15 6.69 1.91
N VAL A 66 -14.73 6.43 3.09
CA VAL A 66 -15.45 5.18 3.38
C VAL A 66 -16.55 4.91 2.37
N LYS A 67 -17.41 5.91 2.11
CA LYS A 67 -18.55 5.74 1.20
C LYS A 67 -18.09 5.40 -0.23
N THR A 68 -17.09 6.12 -0.72
CA THR A 68 -16.56 5.94 -2.08
C THR A 68 -15.84 4.59 -2.24
N GLN A 69 -15.07 4.19 -1.22
CA GLN A 69 -14.32 2.93 -1.26
C GLN A 69 -15.20 1.71 -1.01
N LYS A 70 -16.22 1.83 -0.15
CA LYS A 70 -17.09 0.70 0.22
C LYS A 70 -17.73 0.07 -1.01
N ASN A 71 -18.28 0.85 -1.93
CA ASN A 71 -18.90 0.31 -3.15
C ASN A 71 -17.91 -0.51 -4.00
N ARG A 72 -16.67 -0.03 -4.12
CA ARG A 72 -15.61 -0.72 -4.88
C ARG A 72 -15.20 -2.02 -4.16
N LEU A 73 -15.00 -1.95 -2.86
CA LEU A 73 -14.58 -3.09 -2.04
C LEU A 73 -15.67 -4.16 -1.94
N GLU A 74 -16.94 -3.78 -1.88
CA GLU A 74 -18.09 -4.69 -1.90
C GLU A 74 -18.17 -5.44 -3.24
N TYR A 75 -18.01 -4.71 -4.36
CA TYR A 75 -17.93 -5.34 -5.68
C TYR A 75 -16.77 -6.35 -5.78
N LEU A 76 -15.59 -5.98 -5.28
CA LEU A 76 -14.43 -6.87 -5.26
C LEU A 76 -14.69 -8.10 -4.39
N GLN A 77 -15.23 -7.91 -3.18
CA GLN A 77 -15.60 -9.00 -2.26
C GLN A 77 -16.59 -9.96 -2.93
N GLY A 78 -17.60 -9.43 -3.62
CA GLY A 78 -18.59 -10.20 -4.37
C GLY A 78 -17.99 -10.99 -5.54
N SER A 79 -16.90 -10.50 -6.12
CA SER A 79 -16.19 -11.10 -7.26
C SER A 79 -15.19 -12.19 -6.87
N LEU A 80 -14.84 -12.30 -5.59
CA LEU A 80 -13.92 -13.34 -5.12
C LEU A 80 -14.53 -14.75 -5.25
N PRO A 81 -13.72 -15.79 -5.50
CA PRO A 81 -14.16 -17.17 -5.35
C PRO A 81 -14.65 -17.44 -3.92
N ASN A 82 -15.61 -18.36 -3.74
CA ASN A 82 -16.19 -18.67 -2.42
C ASN A 82 -15.14 -19.04 -1.36
N ALA A 83 -14.07 -19.73 -1.75
CA ALA A 83 -12.97 -20.08 -0.86
C ALA A 83 -12.25 -18.85 -0.29
N GLU A 84 -12.18 -17.76 -1.05
CA GLU A 84 -11.51 -16.52 -0.65
C GLU A 84 -12.45 -15.58 0.12
N LYS A 85 -13.76 -15.58 -0.20
CA LYS A 85 -14.76 -14.72 0.46
C LYS A 85 -14.80 -14.85 1.98
N GLY A 86 -14.54 -16.05 2.51
CA GLY A 86 -14.48 -16.28 3.96
C GLY A 86 -13.12 -16.00 4.58
N ARG A 87 -12.05 -15.91 3.77
CA ARG A 87 -10.67 -15.73 4.23
C ARG A 87 -10.31 -14.25 4.38
N VAL A 88 -10.85 -13.40 3.52
CA VAL A 88 -10.57 -11.96 3.50
C VAL A 88 -11.87 -11.16 3.63
N ASN A 89 -11.78 -10.02 4.31
CA ASN A 89 -12.85 -9.04 4.36
C ASN A 89 -12.35 -7.71 3.76
N LEU A 90 -12.59 -7.52 2.47
CA LEU A 90 -12.12 -6.32 1.75
C LEU A 90 -12.86 -5.06 2.23
N GLU A 91 -14.11 -5.18 2.70
CA GLU A 91 -14.88 -4.03 3.17
C GLU A 91 -14.26 -3.35 4.40
N ASP A 92 -13.50 -4.10 5.22
CA ASP A 92 -12.78 -3.55 6.38
C ASP A 92 -11.65 -2.59 6.01
N LEU A 93 -11.27 -2.56 4.73
CA LEU A 93 -10.27 -1.64 4.18
C LEU A 93 -10.89 -0.27 3.83
N ALA A 94 -12.21 -0.13 3.89
CA ALA A 94 -12.88 1.11 3.54
C ALA A 94 -12.42 2.30 4.39
N GLY A 95 -11.99 3.35 3.71
CA GLY A 95 -11.44 4.56 4.31
C GLY A 95 -9.95 4.47 4.65
N LYS A 96 -9.29 3.32 4.46
CA LYS A 96 -7.87 3.12 4.82
C LYS A 96 -6.93 3.12 3.62
N LEU A 97 -7.49 3.05 2.41
CA LEU A 97 -6.71 2.94 1.18
C LEU A 97 -6.49 4.33 0.55
N SER A 98 -5.29 4.59 0.03
CA SER A 98 -5.09 5.65 -0.96
C SER A 98 -5.70 5.25 -2.31
N GLU A 99 -5.85 6.20 -3.25
CA GLU A 99 -6.36 5.86 -4.58
C GLU A 99 -5.45 4.88 -5.34
N GLU A 100 -4.14 5.01 -5.15
CA GLU A 100 -3.17 4.07 -5.71
C GLU A 100 -3.37 2.66 -5.13
N GLN A 101 -3.57 2.55 -3.81
CA GLN A 101 -3.73 1.28 -3.12
C GLN A 101 -5.01 0.54 -3.52
N ILE A 102 -6.16 1.22 -3.57
CA ILE A 102 -7.41 0.57 -4.01
C ILE A 102 -7.35 0.19 -5.50
N SER A 103 -6.73 1.03 -6.34
CA SER A 103 -6.52 0.70 -7.76
C SER A 103 -5.56 -0.48 -7.94
N ALA A 104 -4.56 -0.63 -7.06
CA ALA A 104 -3.65 -1.77 -7.04
C ALA A 104 -4.36 -3.06 -6.59
N LEU A 105 -5.20 -2.99 -5.55
CA LEU A 105 -6.03 -4.09 -5.08
C LEU A 105 -6.98 -4.59 -6.17
N GLU A 106 -7.66 -3.68 -6.87
CA GLU A 106 -8.50 -3.98 -8.04
C GLU A 106 -7.72 -4.73 -9.12
N PHE A 107 -6.54 -4.22 -9.48
CA PHE A 107 -5.68 -4.84 -10.49
C PHE A 107 -5.20 -6.24 -10.07
N PHE A 108 -4.86 -6.43 -8.80
CA PHE A 108 -4.50 -7.75 -8.30
C PHE A 108 -5.67 -8.73 -8.38
N VAL A 109 -6.87 -8.34 -7.93
CA VAL A 109 -8.07 -9.20 -7.93
C VAL A 109 -8.47 -9.57 -9.37
N SER A 110 -8.44 -8.62 -10.31
CA SER A 110 -8.79 -8.88 -11.71
C SER A 110 -7.86 -9.90 -12.35
N ILE A 111 -6.54 -9.78 -12.13
CA ILE A 111 -5.54 -10.69 -12.70
C ILE A 111 -5.56 -12.04 -11.98
N ARG A 112 -5.60 -12.04 -10.63
CA ARG A 112 -5.51 -13.27 -9.83
C ARG A 112 -6.72 -14.18 -9.99
N PHE A 113 -7.91 -13.59 -10.13
CA PHE A 113 -9.18 -14.30 -10.16
C PHE A 113 -9.92 -14.19 -11.50
N ASN A 114 -9.29 -13.58 -12.51
CA ASN A 114 -9.85 -13.37 -13.84
C ASN A 114 -11.21 -12.64 -13.83
N VAL A 115 -11.33 -11.62 -12.99
CA VAL A 115 -12.55 -10.78 -12.84
C VAL A 115 -12.48 -9.63 -13.83
N LYS A 116 -13.56 -9.42 -14.60
CA LYS A 116 -13.70 -8.26 -15.50
C LYS A 116 -14.19 -7.06 -14.70
N LEU A 117 -13.26 -6.21 -14.26
CA LEU A 117 -13.59 -4.91 -13.69
C LEU A 117 -13.93 -3.94 -14.83
N GLU A 118 -15.02 -3.19 -14.71
CA GLU A 118 -15.30 -2.13 -15.67
C GLU A 118 -14.20 -1.07 -15.56
N GLU A 119 -13.52 -0.79 -16.68
CA GLU A 119 -12.55 0.29 -16.75
C GLU A 119 -13.29 1.61 -16.57
N LYS A 120 -12.88 2.42 -15.58
CA LYS A 120 -13.30 3.82 -15.53
C LYS A 120 -12.83 4.47 -16.82
N LYS A 121 -13.77 4.88 -17.68
CA LYS A 121 -13.48 5.84 -18.75
C LYS A 121 -13.02 7.13 -18.06
N GLU A 122 -11.77 7.51 -18.31
CA GLU A 122 -11.18 8.78 -17.88
C GLU A 122 -11.97 9.97 -18.43
#